data_AF-A0A349WE51-F1
#
_entry.id   AF-A0A349WE51-F1
#
_cell.length_a   1.000
_cell.length_b   1.000
_cell.length_c   1.000
_cell.angle_alpha   90.00
_cell.angle_beta   90.00
_cell.angle_gamma   90.00
#
_symmetry.space_group_name_H-M   'P 1'
#
loop_
_entity.id
_entity.type
_entity.pdbx_description
1 polymer ?
#
loop_
_entity_poly.entity_id
_entity_poly.type
_entity_poly.pdbx_seq_one_letter_code
_entity_poly.pdbx_strand_id
1 'polypeptide(L)'
;KVSCLKERMLFSVKLMMKPNLGEYTISSTGDILAKKNQPIRIEFSNPDATPHNLVLVQPDSLREVGLAANEMAKDPNAARDGQFIPASKKIITHTKMLKQGETEVLRFKAPRKPGVYPYLCSFPGHWTIMKGNLIVK
;
A
#
# COMPACT_ATOMS: atom_id res chain seq x y z
N LYS A 1 -5.45 1.64 9.94
CA LYS A 1 -5.21 0.19 9.77
C LYS A 1 -5.61 -0.19 8.36
N VAL A 2 -4.74 -0.88 7.64
CA VAL A 2 -4.99 -1.39 6.29
C VAL A 2 -4.83 -2.90 6.34
N SER A 3 -5.73 -3.66 5.73
CA SER A 3 -5.64 -5.12 5.69
C SER A 3 -5.96 -5.61 4.29
N CYS A 4 -5.37 -6.72 3.86
CA CYS A 4 -5.97 -7.46 2.77
C CYS A 4 -7.31 -8.04 3.24
N LEU A 5 -8.33 -8.00 2.37
CA LEU A 5 -9.54 -8.80 2.51
C LEU A 5 -9.23 -10.21 2.00
N LYS A 6 -9.25 -11.16 2.93
CA LYS A 6 -9.00 -12.58 2.67
C LYS A 6 -9.77 -13.06 1.44
N GLU A 7 -9.07 -13.69 0.51
CA GLU A 7 -9.59 -14.27 -0.74
C GLU A 7 -10.20 -13.26 -1.72
N ARG A 8 -10.01 -11.95 -1.51
CA ARG A 8 -10.57 -10.90 -2.37
C ARG A 8 -9.53 -10.04 -3.07
N MET A 9 -8.26 -10.06 -2.66
CA MET A 9 -7.21 -9.19 -3.20
C MET A 9 -7.61 -7.70 -3.21
N LEU A 10 -8.28 -7.26 -2.14
CA LEU A 10 -8.71 -5.88 -1.97
C LEU A 10 -8.19 -5.34 -0.64
N PHE A 11 -7.83 -4.06 -0.62
CA PHE A 11 -7.52 -3.39 0.64
C PHE A 11 -8.79 -3.02 1.40
N SER A 12 -8.83 -3.39 2.68
CA SER A 12 -9.76 -2.84 3.66
C SER A 12 -9.06 -1.77 4.47
N VAL A 13 -9.66 -0.59 4.54
CA VAL A 13 -9.07 0.55 5.25
C VAL A 13 -9.99 0.99 6.39
N LYS A 14 -9.42 1.01 7.59
CA LYS A 14 -10.02 1.60 8.79
C LYS A 14 -9.20 2.80 9.23
N LEU A 15 -9.79 3.97 9.16
CA LEU A 15 -9.15 5.25 9.47
C LEU A 15 -9.52 5.70 10.88
N MET A 16 -8.53 6.22 11.61
CA MET A 16 -8.76 6.93 12.86
C MET A 16 -8.25 8.35 12.67
N MET A 17 -9.18 9.30 12.49
CA MET A 17 -8.84 10.70 12.23
C MET A 17 -8.56 11.49 13.51
N LYS A 18 -9.20 11.11 14.62
CA LYS A 18 -9.09 11.75 15.93
C LYS A 18 -8.66 10.71 16.96
N PRO A 19 -7.35 10.56 17.22
CA PRO A 19 -6.82 9.49 18.08
C PRO A 19 -7.39 9.51 19.51
N ASN A 20 -7.71 10.70 20.01
CA ASN A 20 -8.31 10.94 21.31
C ASN A 20 -9.76 10.43 21.45
N LEU A 21 -10.45 10.16 20.33
CA LEU A 21 -11.83 9.63 20.36
C LEU A 21 -11.88 8.11 20.21
N GLY A 22 -10.79 7.45 19.81
CA GLY A 22 -10.74 5.98 19.65
C GLY A 22 -11.62 5.40 18.53
N GLU A 23 -12.36 6.23 17.80
CA GLU A 23 -13.30 5.79 16.75
C GLU A 23 -12.59 5.53 15.41
N TYR A 24 -12.91 4.38 14.81
CA TYR A 24 -12.49 4.03 13.45
C TYR A 24 -13.65 4.19 12.47
N THR A 25 -13.39 4.87 11.36
CA THR A 25 -14.28 4.91 10.19
C THR A 25 -13.79 3.92 9.14
N ILE A 26 -14.70 3.13 8.57
CA ILE A 26 -14.39 2.23 7.45
C ILE A 26 -14.44 3.03 6.16
N SER A 27 -13.39 2.94 5.35
CA SER A 27 -13.38 3.48 4.00
C SER A 27 -13.88 2.40 3.04
N SER A 28 -15.02 2.65 2.39
CA SER A 28 -15.63 1.74 1.41
C SER A 28 -14.87 1.67 0.09
N THR A 29 -14.10 2.71 -0.24
CA THR A 29 -13.29 2.80 -1.47
C THR A 29 -11.84 2.38 -1.27
N GLY A 30 -11.41 2.18 -0.01
CA GLY A 30 -10.00 2.01 0.33
C GLY A 30 -9.22 3.32 0.36
N ASP A 31 -9.85 4.48 0.21
CA ASP A 31 -9.12 5.75 0.27
C ASP A 31 -8.72 6.12 1.71
N ILE A 32 -7.53 6.70 1.82
CA ILE A 32 -6.96 7.29 3.03
C ILE A 32 -6.93 8.81 2.83
N LEU A 33 -7.56 9.57 3.74
CA LEU A 33 -7.56 11.03 3.68
C LEU A 33 -6.49 11.61 4.60
N ALA A 34 -5.73 12.60 4.12
CA ALA A 34 -4.73 13.29 4.90
C ALA A 34 -4.61 14.78 4.53
N LYS A 35 -4.16 15.59 5.49
CA LYS A 35 -3.67 16.96 5.22
C LYS A 35 -2.22 16.92 4.77
N LYS A 36 -1.77 17.97 4.08
CA LYS A 36 -0.34 18.19 3.77
C LYS A 36 0.54 18.02 5.00
N ASN A 37 1.66 17.31 4.87
CA ASN A 37 2.62 17.02 5.95
C ASN A 37 2.03 16.30 7.18
N GLN A 38 0.78 15.83 7.14
CA GLN A 38 0.17 15.11 8.25
C GLN A 38 1.00 13.85 8.55
N PRO A 39 1.42 13.61 9.81
CA PRO A 39 2.00 12.33 10.19
C PRO A 39 0.98 11.21 9.98
N ILE A 40 1.37 10.18 9.23
CA ILE A 40 0.56 9.01 8.93
C ILE A 40 1.22 7.78 9.57
N ARG A 41 0.41 6.99 10.28
CA ARG A 41 0.75 5.63 10.72
C ARG A 41 -0.14 4.63 10.00
N ILE A 42 0.43 3.86 9.09
CA ILE A 42 -0.26 2.72 8.48
C ILE A 42 0.22 1.46 9.17
N GLU A 43 -0.71 0.75 9.78
CA GLU A 43 -0.50 -0.62 10.24
C GLU A 43 -1.14 -1.53 9.19
N PHE A 44 -0.31 -2.23 8.42
CA PHE A 44 -0.71 -3.12 7.35
C PHE A 44 -0.63 -4.57 7.82
N SER A 45 -1.74 -5.30 7.71
CA SER A 45 -1.82 -6.72 8.09
C SER A 45 -2.21 -7.60 6.92
N ASN A 46 -1.56 -8.76 6.80
CA ASN A 46 -1.91 -9.77 5.79
C ASN A 46 -2.57 -11.01 6.43
N PRO A 47 -3.91 -11.15 6.41
CA PRO A 47 -4.58 -12.38 6.84
C PRO A 47 -4.65 -13.46 5.75
N ASP A 48 -4.30 -13.13 4.50
CA ASP A 48 -4.38 -14.03 3.36
C ASP A 48 -3.21 -15.03 3.36
N ALA A 49 -3.43 -16.21 2.77
CA ALA A 49 -2.35 -17.18 2.53
C ALA A 49 -1.34 -16.63 1.50
N THR A 50 -1.82 -15.83 0.55
CA THR A 50 -1.00 -15.20 -0.46
C THR A 50 -0.21 -14.03 0.14
N PRO A 51 1.11 -13.91 -0.12
CA PRO A 51 1.88 -12.77 0.36
C PRO A 51 1.43 -11.45 -0.26
N HIS A 52 1.41 -10.38 0.55
CA HIS A 52 1.02 -9.05 0.10
C HIS A 52 1.91 -7.97 0.70
N ASN A 53 2.09 -6.88 -0.03
CA ASN A 53 2.73 -5.67 0.45
C ASN A 53 1.82 -4.45 0.19
N LEU A 54 2.26 -3.31 0.68
CA LEU A 54 1.69 -2.01 0.35
C LEU A 54 2.81 -1.10 -0.13
N VAL A 55 2.70 -0.60 -1.35
CA VAL A 55 3.64 0.31 -1.98
C VAL A 55 2.91 1.61 -2.30
N LEU A 56 3.29 2.71 -1.65
CA LEU A 56 2.76 4.05 -1.94
C LEU A 56 3.65 4.71 -3.00
N VAL A 57 3.02 5.24 -4.06
CA VAL A 57 3.74 5.83 -5.20
C VAL A 57 3.30 7.27 -5.48
N GLN A 58 4.10 7.97 -6.27
CA GLN A 58 3.78 9.28 -6.81
C GLN A 58 2.51 9.23 -7.69
N PRO A 59 1.85 10.38 -7.92
CA PRO A 59 0.75 10.46 -8.88
C PRO A 59 1.14 9.91 -10.25
N ASP A 60 0.16 9.35 -10.96
CA ASP A 60 0.30 8.78 -12.32
C ASP A 60 1.32 7.64 -12.46
N SER A 61 1.85 7.12 -11.33
CA SER A 61 2.94 6.14 -11.33
C SER A 61 2.49 4.70 -11.09
N LEU A 62 1.21 4.47 -10.77
CA LEU A 62 0.68 3.15 -10.40
C LEU A 62 0.95 2.09 -11.47
N ARG A 63 0.63 2.40 -12.74
CA ARG A 63 0.77 1.43 -13.84
C ARG A 63 2.23 1.09 -14.12
N GLU A 64 3.10 2.10 -14.11
CA GLU A 64 4.54 1.92 -14.33
C GLU A 64 5.16 1.03 -13.25
N VAL A 65 4.89 1.33 -11.98
CA VAL A 65 5.43 0.54 -10.85
C VAL A 65 4.84 -0.87 -10.83
N GLY A 66 3.53 -1.01 -11.10
CA GLY A 66 2.88 -2.32 -11.18
C GLY A 66 3.44 -3.21 -12.30
N LEU A 67 3.66 -2.64 -13.48
CA LEU A 67 4.29 -3.38 -14.59
C LEU A 67 5.73 -3.76 -14.28
N ALA A 68 6.52 -2.84 -13.72
CA ALA A 68 7.89 -3.13 -13.30
C ALA A 68 7.95 -4.26 -12.26
N ALA A 69 6.98 -4.32 -11.34
CA ALA A 69 6.89 -5.40 -10.35
C ALA A 69 6.51 -6.75 -10.97
N ASN A 70 5.66 -6.75 -12.01
CA ASN A 70 5.38 -7.96 -12.78
C ASN A 70 6.63 -8.48 -13.49
N GLU A 71 7.44 -7.58 -14.07
CA GLU A 71 8.66 -7.97 -14.78
C GLU A 71 9.71 -8.58 -13.85
N MET A 72 9.75 -8.19 -12.58
CA MET A 72 10.62 -8.80 -11.56
C MET A 72 10.36 -10.31 -11.38
N ALA A 73 9.16 -10.81 -11.70
CA ALA A 73 8.88 -12.25 -11.63
C ALA A 73 9.70 -13.08 -12.63
N LYS A 74 10.24 -12.44 -13.68
CA LYS A 74 11.09 -13.09 -14.69
C LYS A 74 12.56 -13.16 -14.27
N ASP A 75 12.98 -12.32 -13.31
CA ASP A 75 14.34 -12.33 -12.77
C ASP A 75 14.43 -13.35 -11.62
N PRO A 76 15.24 -14.42 -11.74
CA PRO A 76 15.39 -15.43 -10.69
C PRO A 76 15.82 -14.87 -9.34
N ASN A 77 16.63 -13.80 -9.33
CA ASN A 77 17.09 -13.19 -8.08
C ASN A 77 15.95 -12.44 -7.39
N ALA A 78 15.18 -11.66 -8.16
CA ALA A 78 14.04 -10.93 -7.63
C ALA A 78 12.90 -11.87 -7.20
N ALA A 79 12.67 -12.95 -7.95
CA ALA A 79 11.72 -13.99 -7.57
C ALA A 79 12.15 -14.73 -6.28
N ARG A 80 13.45 -14.95 -6.09
CA ARG A 80 14.00 -15.54 -4.86
C ARG A 80 13.90 -14.62 -3.65
N ASP A 81 14.15 -13.32 -3.83
CA ASP A 81 13.97 -12.29 -2.79
C ASP A 81 12.49 -12.10 -2.42
N GLY A 82 11.61 -12.18 -3.42
CA GLY A 82 10.15 -12.23 -3.25
C GLY A 82 9.53 -10.93 -2.75
N GLN A 83 10.28 -9.82 -2.66
CA GLN A 83 9.72 -8.53 -2.25
C GLN A 83 8.93 -7.86 -3.36
N PHE A 84 9.31 -8.09 -4.63
CA PHE A 84 8.70 -7.49 -5.81
C PHE A 84 8.55 -5.96 -5.71
N ILE A 85 9.55 -5.29 -5.14
CA ILE A 85 9.64 -3.83 -5.06
C ILE A 85 10.63 -3.34 -6.13
N PRO A 86 10.17 -2.73 -7.23
CA PRO A 86 11.07 -2.24 -8.27
C PRO A 86 11.93 -1.08 -7.77
N ALA A 87 13.16 -0.99 -8.27
CA ALA A 87 13.99 0.19 -8.06
C ALA A 87 13.38 1.39 -8.82
N SER A 88 12.60 2.24 -8.12
CA SER A 88 11.94 3.40 -8.70
C SER A 88 11.93 4.60 -7.76
N LYS A 89 12.35 5.76 -8.27
CA LYS A 89 12.26 7.05 -7.57
C LYS A 89 10.81 7.53 -7.35
N LYS A 90 9.84 6.85 -7.98
CA LYS A 90 8.41 7.14 -7.84
C LYS A 90 7.78 6.42 -6.66
N ILE A 91 8.49 5.50 -6.00
CA ILE A 91 8.04 4.89 -4.75
C ILE A 91 8.33 5.87 -3.61
N ILE A 92 7.30 6.17 -2.81
CA ILE A 92 7.39 7.08 -1.66
C ILE A 92 7.76 6.30 -0.40
N THR A 93 7.08 5.17 -0.17
CA THR A 93 7.34 4.26 0.94
C THR A 93 6.65 2.93 0.65
N HIS A 94 7.10 1.85 1.29
CA HIS A 94 6.50 0.54 1.16
C HIS A 94 6.74 -0.32 2.40
N THR A 95 5.92 -1.35 2.59
CA THR A 95 6.20 -2.45 3.52
C THR A 95 7.11 -3.49 2.88
N LYS A 96 7.61 -4.44 3.67
CA LYS A 96 8.07 -5.74 3.16
C LYS A 96 6.88 -6.53 2.56
N MET A 97 7.20 -7.61 1.85
CA MET A 97 6.22 -8.62 1.46
C MET A 97 5.81 -9.43 2.68
N LEU A 98 4.59 -9.18 3.19
CA LEU A 98 4.03 -9.83 4.37
C LEU A 98 3.49 -11.20 4.02
N LYS A 99 3.97 -12.21 4.74
CA LYS A 99 3.38 -13.57 4.75
C LYS A 99 2.07 -13.57 5.55
N GLN A 100 1.35 -14.69 5.48
CA GLN A 100 0.13 -14.88 6.26
C GLN A 100 0.36 -14.62 7.75
N GLY A 101 -0.54 -13.84 8.35
CA GLY A 101 -0.52 -13.46 9.76
C GLY A 101 0.47 -12.34 10.11
N GLU A 102 1.33 -11.91 9.19
CA GLU A 102 2.28 -10.85 9.47
C GLU A 102 1.62 -9.46 9.45
N THR A 103 2.22 -8.53 10.20
CA THR A 103 1.83 -7.12 10.26
C THR A 103 3.09 -6.25 10.25
N GLU A 104 3.03 -5.12 9.55
CA GLU A 104 4.08 -4.10 9.56
C GLU A 104 3.49 -2.71 9.75
N VAL A 105 4.27 -1.82 10.37
CA VAL A 105 3.88 -0.43 10.61
C VAL A 105 4.76 0.54 9.83
N LEU A 106 4.17 1.24 8.87
CA LEU A 106 4.78 2.40 8.21
C LEU A 106 4.48 3.68 8.98
N ARG A 107 5.50 4.52 9.13
CA ARG A 107 5.39 5.88 9.67
C ARG A 107 6.04 6.84 8.69
N PHE A 108 5.25 7.76 8.15
CA PHE A 108 5.73 8.76 7.19
C PHE A 108 4.90 10.03 7.29
N LYS A 109 5.35 11.10 6.64
CA LYS A 109 4.55 12.32 6.49
C LYS A 109 3.86 12.29 5.13
N ALA A 110 2.57 12.63 5.12
CA ALA A 110 1.83 12.84 3.89
C ALA A 110 2.59 13.83 2.98
N PRO A 111 2.61 13.61 1.65
CA PRO A 111 3.24 14.52 0.71
C PRO A 111 2.84 15.99 0.91
N ARG A 112 3.75 16.91 0.58
CA ARG A 112 3.51 18.37 0.68
C ARG A 112 2.54 18.89 -0.37
N LYS A 113 2.58 18.30 -1.57
CA LYS A 113 1.76 18.69 -2.71
C LYS A 113 0.39 17.98 -2.61
N PRO A 114 -0.74 18.71 -2.66
CA PRO A 114 -2.05 18.11 -2.82
C PRO A 114 -2.10 17.18 -4.02
N GLY A 115 -2.90 16.13 -3.90
CA GLY A 115 -3.10 15.19 -4.99
C GLY A 115 -3.53 13.82 -4.52
N VAL A 116 -3.68 12.95 -5.52
CA VAL A 116 -4.02 11.54 -5.33
C VAL A 116 -2.74 10.74 -5.50
N TYR A 117 -2.33 10.09 -4.41
CA TYR A 117 -1.13 9.26 -4.36
C TYR A 117 -1.58 7.80 -4.28
N PRO A 118 -1.48 7.03 -5.37
CA PRO A 118 -1.92 5.65 -5.36
C PRO A 118 -1.04 4.81 -4.44
N TYR A 119 -1.63 3.81 -3.80
CA TYR A 119 -0.90 2.70 -3.24
C TYR A 119 -1.42 1.38 -3.80
N LEU A 120 -0.53 0.40 -3.92
CA LEU A 120 -0.80 -0.88 -4.57
C LEU A 120 -0.11 -2.03 -3.83
N CYS A 121 -0.62 -3.25 -4.02
CA CYS A 121 0.17 -4.46 -3.79
C CYS A 121 0.97 -4.76 -5.06
N SER A 122 2.29 -4.86 -4.94
CA SER A 122 3.21 -5.11 -6.05
C SER A 122 3.56 -6.59 -6.22
N PHE A 123 2.91 -7.50 -5.49
CA PHE A 123 2.96 -8.92 -5.85
C PHE A 123 2.50 -9.07 -7.32
N PRO A 124 3.21 -9.83 -8.17
CA PRO A 124 2.95 -9.90 -9.60
C PRO A 124 1.46 -10.13 -9.93
N GLY A 125 0.88 -9.20 -10.68
CA GLY A 125 -0.54 -9.21 -11.10
C GLY A 125 -1.53 -8.50 -10.16
N HIS A 126 -1.23 -8.39 -8.86
CA HIS A 126 -2.21 -7.94 -7.86
C HIS A 126 -2.56 -6.46 -7.99
N TRP A 127 -1.61 -5.62 -8.41
CA TRP A 127 -1.76 -4.17 -8.52
C TRP A 127 -2.93 -3.70 -9.40
N THR A 128 -3.41 -4.58 -10.29
CA THR A 128 -4.54 -4.30 -11.19
C THR A 128 -5.82 -4.02 -10.41
N ILE A 129 -6.04 -4.74 -9.30
CA ILE A 129 -7.24 -4.67 -8.45
C ILE A 129 -6.92 -4.30 -7.00
N MET A 130 -5.78 -4.74 -6.47
CA MET A 130 -5.36 -4.51 -5.08
C MET A 130 -4.65 -3.17 -4.96
N LYS A 131 -5.45 -2.10 -4.98
CA LYS A 131 -5.00 -0.71 -4.94
C LYS A 131 -5.97 0.17 -4.17
N GLY A 132 -5.50 1.33 -3.72
CA GLY A 132 -6.30 2.40 -3.15
C GLY A 132 -5.57 3.73 -3.25
N ASN A 133 -6.13 4.80 -2.70
CA ASN A 133 -5.50 6.12 -2.78
C ASN A 133 -5.23 6.74 -1.42
N LEU A 134 -4.09 7.41 -1.30
CA LEU A 134 -3.87 8.45 -0.31
C LEU A 134 -4.23 9.80 -0.95
N ILE A 135 -5.31 10.41 -0.47
CA ILE A 135 -5.79 11.72 -0.94
C ILE A 135 -5.29 12.79 0.01
N VAL A 136 -4.39 13.65 -0.50
CA VAL A 136 -3.82 14.76 0.26
C VAL A 136 -4.55 16.06 -0.11
N LYS A 137 -5.14 16.71 0.90
CA LYS A 137 -5.80 18.02 0.80
C LYS A 137 -4.97 19.11 1.46
#